data_AF-A0A0W0UUC1-F1
#
_entry.id   AF-A0A0W0UUC1-F1
#
_cell.length_a   1.000
_cell.length_b   1.000
_cell.length_c   1.000
_cell.angle_alpha   90.00
_cell.angle_beta   90.00
_cell.angle_gamma   90.00
#
_symmetry.space_group_name_H-M   'P 1'
#
loop_
_entity.id
_entity.type
_entity.pdbx_description
1 polymer ?
#
loop_
_entity_poly.entity_id
_entity_poly.type
_entity_poly.pdbx_seq_one_letter_code
_entity_poly.pdbx_strand_id
1 'polypeptide(L)' 'EVFNKGYNDLVSRIQLNEPIPIDPYAVTSPAEFFAVFSELFFEKPQIIRHYYPEIYDLLVKFYRQDPLKIK' A
#
# COMPACT_ATOMS: atom_id res chain seq x y z
N GLU A 1 -11.32 6.84 4.33
CA GLU A 1 -11.02 6.23 5.66
C GLU A 1 -9.93 5.16 5.59
N VAL A 2 -10.07 4.12 4.76
CA VAL A 2 -9.08 3.01 4.67
C VAL A 2 -7.65 3.49 4.37
N PHE A 3 -7.48 4.37 3.37
CA PHE A 3 -6.16 4.92 3.02
C PHE A 3 -5.52 5.71 4.16
N ASN A 4 -6.29 6.57 4.85
CA ASN A 4 -5.79 7.32 6.00
C ASN A 4 -5.40 6.39 7.17
N LYS A 5 -6.17 5.32 7.40
CA LYS A 5 -5.83 4.31 8.41
C LYS A 5 -4.54 3.58 8.06
N GLY A 6 -4.37 3.13 6.81
CA GLY A 6 -3.14 2.47 6.38
C GLY A 6 -1.92 3.40 6.40
N TYR A 7 -2.08 4.68 6.06
CA TYR A 7 -1.02 5.67 6.20
C TYR A 7 -0.56 5.80 7.66
N ASN A 8 -1.51 6.00 8.59
CA ASN A 8 -1.19 6.14 10.00
C ASN A 8 -0.59 4.86 10.60
N ASP A 9 -1.04 3.69 10.16
CA ASP A 9 -0.46 2.39 10.53
C ASP A 9 0.99 2.31 10.06
N LEU A 10 1.27 2.58 8.77
CA LEU A 10 2.62 2.52 8.23
C LEU A 10 3.56 3.52 8.93
N VAL A 11 3.10 4.75 9.20
CA VAL A 11 3.85 5.74 9.99
C VAL A 11 4.25 5.15 11.35
N SER A 12 3.30 4.52 12.04
CA SER A 12 3.54 3.92 13.37
C SER A 12 4.54 2.77 13.30
N ARG A 13 4.43 1.89 12.30
CA ARG A 13 5.35 0.75 12.10
C ARG A 13 6.78 1.21 11.85
N ILE A 14 6.95 2.21 10.98
CA ILE A 14 8.27 2.79 10.66
C ILE A 14 8.86 3.47 11.90
N GLN A 15 8.06 4.20 12.69
CA GLN A 15 8.51 4.81 13.96
C GLN A 15 8.95 3.77 15.00
N LEU A 16 8.29 2.61 15.03
CA LEU A 16 8.66 1.48 15.88
C LEU A 16 9.80 0.63 15.30
N ASN A 17 10.34 1.02 14.14
CA ASN A 17 11.40 0.31 13.44
C ASN A 17 11.03 -1.17 13.14
N GLU A 18 9.74 -1.43 12.89
CA GLU A 18 9.22 -2.74 12.53
C GLU A 18 9.59 -3.06 11.07
N PRO A 19 10.15 -4.25 10.78
CA PRO A 19 10.51 -4.61 9.42
C PRO A 19 9.25 -4.82 8.56
N ILE A 20 9.09 -3.97 7.54
CA ILE A 20 8.02 -4.07 6.54
C ILE A 20 8.60 -3.85 5.14
N PRO A 21 8.23 -4.65 4.11
CA PRO A 21 8.78 -4.52 2.76
C PRO A 21 8.06 -3.43 1.95
N ILE A 22 7.93 -2.24 2.54
CA ILE A 22 7.35 -1.04 1.91
C ILE A 22 8.35 0.09 2.11
N ASP A 23 8.62 0.84 1.04
CA ASP A 23 9.57 1.94 1.08
C ASP A 23 9.15 2.98 2.14
N PRO A 24 10.01 3.32 3.13
CA PRO A 24 9.73 4.35 4.12
C PRO A 24 9.39 5.71 3.51
N TYR A 25 9.77 5.97 2.26
CA TYR A 25 9.38 7.18 1.53
C TYR A 25 7.86 7.37 1.46
N ALA A 26 7.09 6.27 1.51
CA ALA A 26 5.63 6.29 1.56
C ALA A 26 5.06 7.08 2.76
N VAL A 27 5.81 7.25 3.86
CA VAL A 27 5.35 8.00 5.04
C VAL A 27 5.72 9.49 5.01
N THR A 28 6.31 9.97 3.91
CA THR A 28 6.67 11.39 3.75
C THR A 28 5.43 12.28 3.63
N SER A 29 4.40 11.81 2.93
CA SER A 29 3.11 12.47 2.81
C SER A 29 2.02 11.50 2.35
N PRO A 30 0.73 11.83 2.50
CA PRO A 30 -0.35 11.02 1.94
C PRO A 30 -0.29 10.86 0.41
N ALA A 31 0.31 11.82 -0.31
CA ALA A 31 0.50 11.72 -1.75
C ALA A 31 1.57 10.69 -2.11
N GLU A 32 2.70 10.69 -1.39
CA GLU A 32 3.75 9.68 -1.58
C GLU A 32 3.27 8.28 -1.17
N PHE A 33 2.47 8.18 -0.11
CA PHE A 33 1.84 6.93 0.26
C PHE A 33 1.03 6.34 -0.89
N PHE A 34 0.19 7.16 -1.54
CA PHE A 34 -0.58 6.73 -2.70
C PHE A 34 0.33 6.36 -3.89
N ALA A 35 1.37 7.14 -4.17
CA ALA A 35 2.31 6.87 -5.25
C ALA A 35 3.03 5.52 -5.06
N VAL A 36 3.66 5.30 -3.90
CA VAL A 36 4.35 4.04 -3.57
C VAL A 36 3.39 2.85 -3.59
N PHE A 37 2.18 3.00 -3.06
CA PHE A 37 1.18 1.92 -3.12
C PHE A 37 0.68 1.67 -4.54
N SER A 38 0.70 2.66 -5.42
CA SER A 38 0.36 2.48 -6.84
C SER A 38 1.45 1.70 -7.57
N GLU A 39 2.72 2.02 -7.31
CA GLU A 39 3.87 1.26 -7.84
C GLU A 39 3.84 -0.20 -7.35
N LEU A 40 3.70 -0.40 -6.03
CA LEU A 40 3.56 -1.72 -5.45
C LEU A 40 2.38 -2.50 -6.02
N PHE A 41 1.27 -1.83 -6.36
CA PHE A 41 0.10 -2.49 -6.92
C PHE A 41 0.39 -3.10 -8.30
N PHE A 42 1.15 -2.42 -9.15
CA PHE A 42 1.47 -2.93 -10.49
C PHE A 42 2.69 -3.86 -10.49
N GLU A 43 3.70 -3.61 -9.65
CA GLU A 43 4.95 -4.38 -9.67
C GLU A 43 4.96 -5.57 -8.71
N LYS A 44 4.42 -5.39 -7.50
CA LYS A 44 4.48 -6.37 -6.39
C LYS A 44 3.18 -6.44 -5.59
N PRO A 45 2.02 -6.66 -6.25
CA PRO A 45 0.69 -6.56 -5.63
C PRO A 45 0.50 -7.45 -4.39
N GLN A 46 1.21 -8.58 -4.33
CA GLN A 46 1.21 -9.50 -3.20
C GLN A 46 1.62 -8.84 -1.87
N ILE A 47 2.47 -7.80 -1.91
CA ILE A 47 2.88 -7.05 -0.70
C ILE A 47 1.66 -6.34 -0.13
N ILE A 48 0.95 -5.56 -0.94
CA ILE A 48 -0.24 -4.83 -0.47
C ILE A 48 -1.32 -5.83 -0.04
N ARG A 49 -1.54 -6.90 -0.81
CA ARG A 49 -2.54 -7.92 -0.46
C ARG A 49 -2.27 -8.57 0.90
N HIS A 50 -1.01 -8.75 1.28
CA HIS A 50 -0.62 -9.35 2.56
C HIS A 50 -0.75 -8.36 3.73
N TYR A 51 -0.17 -7.16 3.60
CA TYR A 51 -0.08 -6.20 4.71
C TYR A 51 -1.30 -5.28 4.83
N TYR A 52 -1.92 -4.92 3.71
CA TYR A 52 -3.04 -3.98 3.63
C TYR A 52 -4.14 -4.48 2.67
N PRO A 53 -4.79 -5.63 2.95
CA PRO A 53 -5.75 -6.26 2.04
C PRO A 53 -6.91 -5.33 1.64
N GLU A 54 -7.39 -4.48 2.55
CA GLU A 54 -8.46 -3.51 2.24
C GLU A 54 -7.99 -2.41 1.27
N ILE A 55 -6.72 -2.00 1.34
CA ILE A 55 -6.13 -1.05 0.38
C ILE A 55 -5.99 -1.72 -0.99
N TYR A 56 -5.54 -2.97 -1.03
CA TYR A 56 -5.47 -3.73 -2.27
C TYR A 56 -6.84 -3.77 -2.97
N ASP A 57 -7.90 -4.13 -2.25
CA ASP A 57 -9.26 -4.21 -2.80
C ASP A 57 -9.77 -2.84 -3.28
N LEU A 58 -9.34 -1.74 -2.63
CA LEU A 58 -9.64 -0.39 -3.10
C LEU A 58 -8.89 -0.02 -4.38
N LEU A 59 -7.61 -0.37 -4.47
CA LEU A 59 -6.80 -0.12 -5.67
C LEU A 59 -7.32 -0.92 -6.88
N VAL A 60 -7.79 -2.16 -6.66
CA VAL A 60 -8.49 -2.94 -7.70
C VAL A 60 -9.72 -2.20 -8.22
N LYS A 61 -10.53 -1.64 -7.32
CA LYS A 61 -11.72 -0.85 -7.70
C LYS A 61 -11.35 0.47 -8.38
N PHE A 62 -10.29 1.12 -7.93
CA PHE A 62 -9.82 2.40 -8.45
C PHE A 62 -9.26 2.28 -9.86
N TYR A 63 -8.28 1.38 -10.06
CA TYR A 63 -7.64 1.15 -11.36
C TYR A 63 -8.44 0.26 -12.29
N ARG A 64 -9.50 -0.41 -11.80
CA ARG A 64 -10.32 -1.39 -12.53
C ARG A 64 -9.50 -2.52 -13.14
N GLN A 65 -8.42 -2.89 -12.45
CA GLN A 65 -7.50 -3.97 -12.81
C GLN A 65 -7.23 -4.82 -11.58
N ASP A 66 -6.96 -6.11 -11.78
CA ASP A 66 -6.58 -7.02 -10.69
C ASP A 66 -5.26 -7.71 -11.06
N PRO A 67 -4.10 -7.10 -10.73
CA PRO A 67 -2.79 -7.64 -11.07
C PRO A 67 -2.50 -9.05 -10.54
N LEU A 68 -3.22 -9.53 -9.51
CA LEU A 68 -3.07 -10.90 -9.01
C LEU A 68 -3.92 -11.92 -9.78
N LYS A 69 -4.89 -11.47 -10.57
CA LYS A 69 -5.75 -12.33 -11.39
C LYS A 69 -5.39 -12.33 -12.88
N ILE A 70 -4.57 -11.38 -13.33
CA ILE A 70 -4.06 -11.38 -14.69
C ILE A 70 -3.09 -12.56 -14.80
N LYS A 71 -3.45 -13.54 -15.64
CA LYS A 71 -2.62 -14.69 -16.01
C LYS A 71 -1.67 -14.32 -17.14
#